data_AF-A0AA93BEL8-F1
#
_entry.id   AF-A0AA93BEL8-F1
#
_cell.length_a   1.000
_cell.length_b   1.000
_cell.length_c   1.000
_cell.angle_alpha   90.00
_cell.angle_beta   90.00
_cell.angle_gamma   90.00
#
_symmetry.space_group_name_H-M   'P 1'
#
loop_
_entity.id
_entity.type
_entity.pdbx_description
1 polymer ?
#
loop_
_entity_poly.entity_id
_entity_poly.type
_entity_poly.pdbx_seq_one_letter_code
_entity_poly.pdbx_strand_id
1 'polypeptide(L)'
;MKNAIHDIIKTAKVYGYGSGKGKTWWGFWDTDRDENGYYIDRYSAQNEWEKATSQGTPGADMNIEHSFPKSWWGGASNQAYKDLYNLMPCKARINSTKSNFPMGKVESGDKGNGWTKVGRGSDGKMYWEPADMWKGDFARGYMYMATTYQHFNWTGTQALQILQNGNYPTLQKWAYTLYIQWAKGDMPDKLEIQRNEEVFKIQGNRNPYIDFPNLMEYVWGDSIDYAFDPAKTLKATEYKGGTGGEGGGGTIDPTPNPEKPSVETLMNKDFTKGKGGCTETINRNESGYKNIWMQTSQYGWKASAYTASTKKNHAADALLSTPEIDLTEYNNATLTINQAVNFVKGKGHEYLSIEALVTNPETGETETSLLDDFVVPQKDSWEFNDYDLDLSQYCGSKLQLRFRYTSDETICCTWEIKKMSVKGTKPVGTGINQTQISTSTDIDFSQPYQVYTIDGKKTSLSNGYKGILIIKQGKNAKKIVK
;
A
#
# COMPACT_ATOMS: atom_id res chain seq x y z
N MET A 1 2.24 -10.34 -1.32
CA MET A 1 2.91 -10.11 -0.02
C MET A 1 2.88 -11.33 0.91
N LYS A 2 1.71 -11.72 1.42
CA LYS A 2 1.57 -12.76 2.46
C LYS A 2 2.28 -14.10 2.19
N ASN A 3 2.18 -14.63 0.96
CA ASN A 3 2.85 -15.88 0.59
C ASN A 3 4.38 -15.78 0.68
N ALA A 4 4.95 -14.64 0.26
CA ALA A 4 6.39 -14.42 0.38
C ALA A 4 6.82 -14.41 1.85
N ILE A 5 6.04 -13.75 2.73
CA ILE A 5 6.31 -13.76 4.18
C ILE A 5 6.27 -15.18 4.71
N HIS A 6 5.21 -15.95 4.40
CA HIS A 6 5.10 -17.35 4.79
C HIS A 6 6.31 -18.17 4.37
N ASP A 7 6.74 -18.06 3.11
CA ASP A 7 7.88 -18.82 2.60
C ASP A 7 9.18 -18.51 3.34
N ILE A 8 9.35 -17.27 3.82
CA ILE A 8 10.50 -16.84 4.62
C ILE A 8 10.43 -17.41 6.05
N ILE A 9 9.26 -17.41 6.69
CA ILE A 9 9.14 -17.66 8.14
C ILE A 9 8.60 -19.04 8.53
N LYS A 10 8.15 -19.86 7.57
CA LYS A 10 7.45 -21.14 7.82
C LYS A 10 8.28 -22.22 8.51
N THR A 11 9.60 -22.19 8.39
CA THR A 11 10.48 -23.24 8.93
C THR A 11 11.10 -22.78 10.24
N ALA A 12 10.85 -23.52 11.32
CA ALA A 12 11.35 -23.22 12.65
C ALA A 12 11.96 -24.45 13.34
N LYS A 13 13.08 -24.27 14.03
CA LYS A 13 13.68 -25.28 14.91
C LYS A 13 13.03 -25.22 16.29
N VAL A 14 12.00 -26.03 16.50
CA VAL A 14 11.25 -26.02 17.77
C VAL A 14 11.84 -26.97 18.81
N TYR A 15 11.81 -26.54 20.07
CA TYR A 15 12.08 -27.40 21.23
C TYR A 15 11.01 -28.47 21.42
N GLY A 16 11.27 -29.42 22.34
CA GLY A 16 10.25 -30.33 22.84
C GLY A 16 9.16 -29.56 23.60
N TYR A 17 7.96 -30.13 23.72
CA TYR A 17 6.91 -29.52 24.53
C TYR A 17 7.06 -29.89 26.01
N GLY A 18 6.83 -28.93 26.92
CA GLY A 18 6.79 -29.18 28.37
C GLY A 18 8.05 -28.77 29.12
N SER A 19 8.37 -29.50 30.19
CA SER A 19 9.42 -29.15 31.17
C SER A 19 10.74 -29.91 30.99
N GLY A 20 11.85 -29.28 31.36
CA GLY A 20 13.22 -29.80 31.27
C GLY A 20 14.02 -29.26 30.08
N LYS A 21 15.28 -29.68 29.99
CA LYS A 21 16.25 -29.20 28.98
C LYS A 21 15.77 -29.40 27.55
N GLY A 22 15.87 -28.34 26.75
CA GLY A 22 15.45 -28.35 25.34
C GLY A 22 13.93 -28.48 25.15
N LYS A 23 13.13 -28.06 26.14
CA LYS A 23 11.67 -27.99 26.06
C LYS A 23 11.12 -26.57 26.26
N THR A 24 9.81 -26.37 26.09
CA THR A 24 9.17 -25.05 26.17
C THR A 24 9.53 -24.25 27.43
N TRP A 25 9.44 -24.84 28.62
CA TRP A 25 9.80 -24.14 29.87
C TRP A 25 11.28 -23.76 29.95
N TRP A 26 12.14 -24.46 29.22
CA TRP A 26 13.55 -24.08 29.09
C TRP A 26 13.68 -22.83 28.23
N GLY A 27 12.89 -22.72 27.15
CA GLY A 27 12.82 -21.51 26.32
C GLY A 27 12.24 -20.31 27.06
N PHE A 28 11.14 -20.49 27.81
CA PHE A 28 10.51 -19.40 28.58
C PHE A 28 11.43 -18.74 29.62
N TRP A 29 12.45 -19.46 30.10
CA TRP A 29 13.48 -18.87 30.95
C TRP A 29 14.24 -17.73 30.25
N ASP A 30 14.50 -17.89 28.96
CA ASP A 30 15.22 -16.92 28.14
C ASP A 30 14.27 -15.90 27.49
N THR A 31 13.06 -16.33 27.10
CA THR A 31 12.14 -15.51 26.28
C THR A 31 11.06 -14.77 27.07
N ASP A 32 10.69 -15.24 28.26
CA ASP A 32 9.49 -14.82 28.98
C ASP A 32 9.76 -14.67 30.48
N ARG A 33 10.90 -14.07 30.83
CA ARG A 33 11.29 -13.80 32.21
C ARG A 33 11.75 -12.35 32.38
N ASP A 34 11.26 -11.69 33.42
CA ASP A 34 11.68 -10.32 33.76
C ASP A 34 13.05 -10.30 34.45
N GLU A 35 13.56 -9.10 34.74
CA GLU A 35 14.85 -8.90 35.40
C GLU A 35 14.88 -9.42 36.86
N ASN A 36 13.72 -9.54 37.50
CA ASN A 36 13.57 -10.05 38.87
C ASN A 36 13.40 -11.57 38.92
N GLY A 37 13.35 -12.22 37.75
CA GLY A 37 13.25 -13.66 37.60
C GLY A 37 11.81 -14.20 37.63
N TYR A 38 10.81 -13.36 37.42
CA TYR A 38 9.40 -13.76 37.30
C TYR A 38 9.04 -14.07 35.85
N TYR A 39 8.23 -15.10 35.64
CA TYR A 39 7.66 -15.37 34.32
C TYR A 39 6.70 -14.23 33.93
N ILE A 40 6.88 -13.71 32.72
CA ILE A 40 6.03 -12.66 32.14
C ILE A 40 4.70 -13.30 31.70
N ASP A 41 3.75 -13.41 32.62
CA ASP A 41 2.38 -13.87 32.34
C ASP A 41 1.54 -12.71 31.81
N ARG A 42 1.48 -12.58 30.48
CA ARG A 42 0.69 -11.55 29.78
C ARG A 42 -0.83 -11.66 30.03
N TYR A 43 -1.30 -12.75 30.64
CA TYR A 43 -2.71 -12.99 30.93
C TYR A 43 -3.14 -12.59 32.34
N SER A 44 -2.19 -12.26 33.22
CA SER A 44 -2.42 -11.97 34.64
C SER A 44 -1.76 -10.65 35.05
N ALA A 45 -2.27 -10.04 36.11
CA ALA A 45 -1.65 -8.85 36.69
C ALA A 45 -0.23 -9.18 37.19
N GLN A 46 0.68 -8.21 37.14
CA GLN A 46 2.10 -8.42 37.45
C GLN A 46 2.34 -8.93 38.89
N ASN A 47 1.49 -8.53 39.84
CA ASN A 47 1.55 -9.01 41.22
C ASN A 47 1.11 -10.49 41.39
N GLU A 48 0.56 -11.11 40.35
CA GLU A 48 0.23 -12.54 40.30
C GLU A 48 1.26 -13.37 39.53
N TRP A 49 2.33 -12.74 39.01
CA TRP A 49 3.38 -13.43 38.29
C TRP A 49 4.16 -14.38 39.21
N GLU A 50 4.66 -15.46 38.61
CA GLU A 50 5.30 -16.54 39.34
C GLU A 50 6.80 -16.56 39.10
N LYS A 51 7.55 -16.79 40.19
CA LYS A 51 9.00 -16.78 40.12
C LYS A 51 9.53 -18.03 39.42
N ALA A 52 10.38 -17.83 38.42
CA ALA A 52 11.12 -18.90 37.77
C ALA A 52 12.27 -19.36 38.69
N THR A 53 12.10 -20.47 39.38
CA THR A 53 13.07 -20.97 40.37
C THR A 53 14.27 -21.67 39.75
N SER A 54 14.09 -22.33 38.61
CA SER A 54 15.14 -23.02 37.86
C SER A 54 14.79 -23.13 36.38
N GLN A 55 15.79 -23.05 35.50
CA GLN A 55 15.57 -23.16 34.05
C GLN A 55 14.93 -24.50 33.67
N GLY A 56 13.85 -24.44 32.88
CA GLY A 56 13.11 -25.63 32.46
C GLY A 56 11.99 -26.09 33.40
N THR A 57 11.76 -25.40 34.52
CA THR A 57 10.72 -25.75 35.50
C THR A 57 9.55 -24.76 35.44
N PRO A 58 8.29 -25.23 35.41
CA PRO A 58 7.12 -24.36 35.47
C PRO A 58 7.07 -23.56 36.77
N GLY A 59 6.52 -22.35 36.71
CA GLY A 59 6.09 -21.62 37.90
C GLY A 59 4.91 -22.31 38.60
N ALA A 60 4.62 -21.94 39.84
CA ALA A 60 3.52 -22.53 40.59
C ALA A 60 2.18 -22.24 39.91
N ASP A 61 1.38 -23.29 39.68
CA ASP A 61 0.09 -23.21 38.98
C ASP A 61 0.14 -22.57 37.59
N MET A 62 1.25 -22.71 36.86
CA MET A 62 1.37 -22.25 35.48
C MET A 62 1.24 -23.38 34.47
N ASN A 63 0.58 -23.06 33.36
CA ASN A 63 0.50 -23.84 32.13
C ASN A 63 1.31 -23.16 31.01
N ILE A 64 1.59 -23.95 29.97
CA ILE A 64 1.99 -23.43 28.66
C ILE A 64 0.70 -23.11 27.91
N GLU A 65 0.45 -21.85 27.62
CA GLU A 65 -0.71 -21.41 26.86
C GLU A 65 -0.42 -21.40 25.36
N HIS A 66 -1.34 -21.97 24.58
CA HIS A 66 -1.40 -21.81 23.13
C HIS A 66 -2.28 -20.59 22.83
N SER A 67 -1.68 -19.41 22.71
CA SER A 67 -2.44 -18.15 22.51
C SER A 67 -3.41 -18.30 21.35
N PHE A 68 -2.91 -18.75 20.20
CA PHE A 68 -3.68 -19.31 19.08
C PHE A 68 -3.96 -20.80 19.34
N PRO A 69 -5.20 -21.20 19.65
CA PRO A 69 -5.50 -22.52 20.20
C PRO A 69 -5.16 -23.68 19.27
N LYS A 70 -4.49 -24.70 19.81
CA LYS A 70 -4.15 -25.93 19.08
C LYS A 70 -5.33 -26.69 18.49
N SER A 71 -6.50 -26.59 19.12
CA SER A 71 -7.72 -27.24 18.64
C SER A 71 -8.17 -26.68 17.28
N TRP A 72 -7.74 -25.48 16.92
CA TRP A 72 -8.13 -24.84 15.65
C TRP A 72 -7.50 -25.48 14.42
N TRP A 73 -6.44 -26.29 14.57
CA TRP A 73 -5.87 -27.12 13.49
C TRP A 73 -5.96 -28.62 13.79
N GLY A 74 -6.88 -29.02 14.68
CA GLY A 74 -7.09 -30.43 15.04
C GLY A 74 -6.15 -30.96 16.13
N GLY A 75 -5.30 -30.13 16.74
CA GLY A 75 -4.50 -30.49 17.92
C GLY A 75 -3.25 -31.32 17.63
N ALA A 76 -2.87 -31.49 16.36
CA ALA A 76 -1.66 -32.22 15.98
C ALA A 76 -0.41 -31.60 16.64
N SER A 77 0.46 -32.45 17.18
CA SER A 77 1.72 -32.05 17.84
C SER A 77 2.83 -31.76 16.82
N ASN A 78 2.61 -30.76 15.98
CA ASN A 78 3.49 -30.32 14.91
C ASN A 78 4.35 -29.10 15.33
N GLN A 79 4.97 -28.39 14.37
CA GLN A 79 5.75 -27.18 14.65
C GLN A 79 4.92 -26.10 15.35
N ALA A 80 3.70 -25.82 14.86
CA ALA A 80 2.78 -24.83 15.43
C ALA A 80 2.42 -25.13 16.90
N TYR A 81 2.38 -26.41 17.28
CA TYR A 81 2.16 -26.84 18.66
C TYR A 81 3.29 -26.42 19.61
N LYS A 82 4.50 -26.20 19.09
CA LYS A 82 5.74 -26.02 19.86
C LYS A 82 6.39 -24.65 19.60
N ASP A 83 5.74 -23.80 18.82
CA ASP A 83 6.25 -22.51 18.36
C ASP A 83 6.20 -21.46 19.48
N LEU A 84 7.36 -20.99 19.94
CA LEU A 84 7.49 -20.00 21.00
C LEU A 84 6.89 -18.64 20.63
N TYR A 85 6.62 -18.33 19.36
CA TYR A 85 5.82 -17.14 19.02
C TYR A 85 4.33 -17.30 19.35
N ASN A 86 3.85 -18.52 19.55
CA ASN A 86 2.48 -18.84 19.95
C ASN A 86 2.35 -19.31 21.41
N LEU A 87 3.44 -19.81 21.98
CA LEU A 87 3.46 -20.33 23.34
C LEU A 87 3.86 -19.24 24.33
N MET A 88 3.11 -19.12 25.42
CA MET A 88 3.41 -18.21 26.52
C MET A 88 3.18 -18.88 27.88
N PRO A 89 3.92 -18.50 28.94
CA PRO A 89 3.62 -18.94 30.29
C PRO A 89 2.32 -18.25 30.77
N CYS A 90 1.43 -19.01 31.42
CA CYS A 90 0.12 -18.50 31.82
C CYS A 90 -0.38 -19.21 33.08
N LYS A 91 -1.01 -18.50 34.01
CA LYS A 91 -1.71 -19.12 35.14
C LYS A 91 -2.78 -20.11 34.67
N ALA A 92 -2.80 -21.29 35.29
CA ALA A 92 -3.66 -22.41 34.88
C ALA A 92 -5.16 -22.06 34.93
N ARG A 93 -5.58 -21.22 35.88
CA ARG A 93 -6.98 -20.75 36.01
C ARG A 93 -7.40 -19.92 34.80
N ILE A 94 -6.65 -18.86 34.46
CA ILE A 94 -7.04 -17.98 33.35
C ILE A 94 -6.88 -18.67 31.99
N ASN A 95 -5.88 -19.54 31.83
CA ASN A 95 -5.76 -20.45 30.68
C ASN A 95 -7.06 -21.28 30.48
N SER A 96 -7.51 -21.94 31.55
CA SER A 96 -8.74 -22.76 31.51
C SER A 96 -9.99 -21.92 31.20
N THR A 97 -10.09 -20.70 31.76
CA THR A 97 -11.21 -19.79 31.49
C THR A 97 -11.22 -19.28 30.06
N LYS A 98 -10.05 -18.91 29.51
CA LYS A 98 -9.85 -18.43 28.13
C LYS A 98 -10.25 -19.50 27.12
N SER A 99 -9.98 -20.77 27.41
CA SER A 99 -10.36 -21.90 26.56
C SER A 99 -9.85 -21.70 25.12
N ASN A 100 -10.62 -22.17 24.13
CA ASN A 100 -10.33 -21.97 22.70
C ASN A 100 -11.11 -20.79 22.08
N PHE A 101 -11.57 -19.83 22.88
CA PHE A 101 -12.31 -18.68 22.36
C PHE A 101 -11.42 -17.81 21.46
N PRO A 102 -11.99 -17.20 20.41
CA PRO A 102 -11.27 -16.25 19.57
C PRO A 102 -10.92 -14.97 20.33
N MET A 103 -9.87 -14.30 19.89
CA MET A 103 -9.49 -13.00 20.42
C MET A 103 -10.38 -11.91 19.82
N GLY A 104 -11.03 -11.11 20.66
CA GLY A 104 -12.00 -10.08 20.25
C GLY A 104 -12.40 -9.17 21.42
N LYS A 105 -13.24 -8.16 21.15
CA LYS A 105 -13.74 -7.26 22.22
C LYS A 105 -14.80 -7.96 23.07
N VAL A 106 -14.67 -7.89 24.39
CA VAL A 106 -15.65 -8.39 25.35
C VAL A 106 -16.48 -7.22 25.87
N GLU A 107 -17.79 -7.26 25.60
CA GLU A 107 -18.73 -6.20 25.95
C GLU A 107 -19.65 -6.57 27.12
N SER A 108 -19.87 -7.86 27.37
CA SER A 108 -20.73 -8.31 28.48
C SER A 108 -20.35 -9.68 29.01
N GLY A 109 -20.79 -9.97 30.25
CA GLY A 109 -20.62 -11.29 30.87
C GLY A 109 -19.16 -11.69 31.07
N ASP A 110 -18.28 -10.73 31.35
CA ASP A 110 -16.88 -11.01 31.64
C ASP A 110 -16.75 -11.90 32.88
N LYS A 111 -16.07 -13.04 32.69
CA LYS A 111 -15.74 -14.03 33.73
C LYS A 111 -14.23 -14.25 33.85
N GLY A 112 -13.44 -13.29 33.39
CA GLY A 112 -11.98 -13.32 33.39
C GLY A 112 -11.35 -13.22 34.79
N ASN A 113 -10.17 -12.59 34.84
CA ASN A 113 -9.42 -12.36 36.09
C ASN A 113 -9.18 -10.87 36.39
N GLY A 114 -9.90 -9.96 35.72
CA GLY A 114 -9.68 -8.52 35.84
C GLY A 114 -8.48 -8.00 35.03
N TRP A 115 -7.72 -8.88 34.39
CA TRP A 115 -6.61 -8.54 33.49
C TRP A 115 -6.88 -9.02 32.06
N THR A 116 -7.22 -10.30 31.93
CA THR A 116 -7.79 -10.90 30.72
C THR A 116 -9.30 -11.00 30.89
N LYS A 117 -10.06 -10.46 29.93
CA LYS A 117 -11.51 -10.61 29.90
C LYS A 117 -11.89 -11.86 29.11
N VAL A 118 -12.95 -12.54 29.53
CA VAL A 118 -13.57 -13.63 28.76
C VAL A 118 -15.07 -13.51 28.87
N GLY A 119 -15.75 -13.26 27.76
CA GLY A 119 -17.18 -12.96 27.77
C GLY A 119 -17.77 -12.87 26.38
N ARG A 120 -18.90 -12.19 26.23
CA ARG A 120 -19.58 -12.02 24.95
C ARG A 120 -19.22 -10.68 24.29
N GLY A 121 -19.02 -10.70 22.98
CA GLY A 121 -18.97 -9.48 22.16
C GLY A 121 -20.38 -8.99 21.77
N SER A 122 -20.44 -7.89 21.02
CA SER A 122 -21.69 -7.31 20.51
C SER A 122 -22.49 -8.25 19.63
N ASP A 123 -21.82 -9.20 18.96
CA ASP A 123 -22.45 -10.21 18.11
C ASP A 123 -22.97 -11.44 18.90
N GLY A 124 -22.89 -11.39 20.24
CA GLY A 124 -23.34 -12.45 21.14
C GLY A 124 -22.41 -13.66 21.23
N LYS A 125 -21.30 -13.69 20.47
CA LYS A 125 -20.33 -14.79 20.50
C LYS A 125 -19.31 -14.60 21.61
N MET A 126 -18.68 -15.71 22.00
CA MET A 126 -17.66 -15.73 23.06
C MET A 126 -16.31 -15.28 22.53
N TYR A 127 -15.66 -14.36 23.24
CA TYR A 127 -14.31 -13.89 22.98
C TYR A 127 -13.49 -13.89 24.28
N TRP A 128 -12.17 -13.83 24.11
CA TRP A 128 -11.29 -13.32 25.14
C TRP A 128 -10.65 -12.01 24.66
N GLU A 129 -10.39 -11.10 25.59
CA GLU A 129 -9.76 -9.80 25.33
C GLU A 129 -8.54 -9.65 26.26
N PRO A 130 -7.33 -9.41 25.73
CA PRO A 130 -6.16 -9.10 26.55
C PRO A 130 -6.27 -7.72 27.21
N ALA A 131 -5.48 -7.51 28.26
CA ALA A 131 -5.27 -6.16 28.82
C ALA A 131 -4.69 -5.22 27.77
N ASP A 132 -4.96 -3.92 27.89
CA ASP A 132 -4.63 -2.92 26.86
C ASP A 132 -3.14 -2.91 26.47
N MET A 133 -2.25 -3.07 27.45
CA MET A 133 -0.80 -3.09 27.26
C MET A 133 -0.25 -4.35 26.55
N TRP A 134 -1.10 -5.35 26.26
CA TRP A 134 -0.71 -6.59 25.58
C TRP A 134 -1.46 -6.79 24.26
N LYS A 135 -2.33 -5.85 23.89
CA LYS A 135 -3.21 -5.98 22.72
C LYS A 135 -2.40 -6.11 21.42
N GLY A 136 -1.31 -5.37 21.32
CA GLY A 136 -0.40 -5.37 20.19
C GLY A 136 0.41 -6.66 20.10
N ASP A 137 0.99 -7.11 21.21
CA ASP A 137 1.74 -8.36 21.30
C ASP A 137 0.91 -9.54 20.79
N PHE A 138 -0.30 -9.68 21.31
CA PHE A 138 -1.19 -10.76 20.88
C PHE A 138 -1.68 -10.58 19.45
N ALA A 139 -1.96 -9.36 19.00
CA ALA A 139 -2.35 -9.10 17.61
C ALA A 139 -1.25 -9.53 16.63
N ARG A 140 0.00 -9.13 16.88
CA ARG A 140 1.16 -9.52 16.05
C ARG A 140 1.43 -11.02 16.13
N GLY A 141 1.22 -11.66 17.28
CA GLY A 141 1.28 -13.12 17.43
C GLY A 141 0.21 -13.85 16.62
N TYR A 142 -1.04 -13.37 16.63
CA TYR A 142 -2.13 -13.94 15.84
C TYR A 142 -1.90 -13.78 14.33
N MET A 143 -1.43 -12.60 13.89
CA MET A 143 -1.06 -12.36 12.50
C MET A 143 0.09 -13.25 12.04
N TYR A 144 1.11 -13.44 12.90
CA TYR A 144 2.18 -14.41 12.66
C TYR A 144 1.62 -15.81 12.44
N MET A 145 0.78 -16.32 13.35
CA MET A 145 0.20 -17.67 13.21
C MET A 145 -0.62 -17.84 11.92
N ALA A 146 -1.44 -16.84 11.61
CA ALA A 146 -2.27 -16.82 10.40
C ALA A 146 -1.48 -16.77 9.09
N THR A 147 -0.23 -16.27 9.12
CA THR A 147 0.68 -16.20 7.97
C THR A 147 1.62 -17.40 7.92
N THR A 148 2.33 -17.71 9.00
CA THR A 148 3.29 -18.82 9.10
C THR A 148 2.63 -20.16 8.79
N TYR A 149 1.42 -20.39 9.27
CA TYR A 149 0.71 -21.66 9.12
C TYR A 149 -0.48 -21.57 8.15
N GLN A 150 -0.43 -20.66 7.18
CA GLN A 150 -1.53 -20.42 6.23
C GLN A 150 -1.99 -21.65 5.42
N HIS A 151 -1.16 -22.69 5.34
CA HIS A 151 -1.46 -23.95 4.63
C HIS A 151 -2.28 -24.93 5.47
N PHE A 152 -2.53 -24.63 6.75
CA PHE A 152 -3.38 -25.47 7.60
C PHE A 152 -4.84 -25.33 7.18
N ASN A 153 -5.59 -26.41 7.39
CA ASN A 153 -7.04 -26.39 7.33
C ASN A 153 -7.58 -26.07 8.73
N TRP A 154 -8.09 -24.86 8.92
CA TRP A 154 -8.65 -24.40 10.18
C TRP A 154 -10.02 -25.04 10.40
N THR A 155 -10.24 -25.53 11.63
CA THR A 155 -11.43 -26.30 12.00
C THR A 155 -12.01 -25.82 13.34
N GLY A 156 -13.32 -26.02 13.50
CA GLY A 156 -14.03 -25.68 14.72
C GLY A 156 -14.71 -24.31 14.68
N THR A 157 -15.84 -24.20 15.38
CA THR A 157 -16.70 -23.00 15.36
C THR A 157 -16.01 -21.76 15.93
N GLN A 158 -15.09 -21.93 16.89
CA GLN A 158 -14.33 -20.82 17.46
C GLN A 158 -13.24 -20.30 16.49
N ALA A 159 -12.55 -21.20 15.80
CA ALA A 159 -11.54 -20.85 14.80
C ALA A 159 -12.16 -20.06 13.63
N LEU A 160 -13.26 -20.59 13.07
CA LEU A 160 -13.92 -20.03 11.89
C LEU A 160 -14.64 -18.69 12.14
N GLN A 161 -14.71 -18.23 13.40
CA GLN A 161 -15.14 -16.87 13.71
C GLN A 161 -14.12 -15.83 13.25
N ILE A 162 -12.81 -16.11 13.36
CA ILE A 162 -11.73 -15.19 12.98
C ILE A 162 -10.91 -15.66 11.79
N LEU A 163 -11.00 -16.95 11.39
CA LEU A 163 -10.20 -17.54 10.32
C LEU A 163 -11.03 -17.84 9.06
N GLN A 164 -10.32 -17.90 7.94
CA GLN A 164 -10.77 -18.40 6.64
C GLN A 164 -9.79 -19.45 6.15
N ASN A 165 -10.28 -20.50 5.49
CA ASN A 165 -9.43 -21.48 4.83
C ASN A 165 -8.95 -20.96 3.47
N GLY A 166 -7.79 -21.46 3.02
CA GLY A 166 -7.10 -20.98 1.82
C GLY A 166 -5.97 -20.00 2.13
N ASN A 167 -5.21 -19.62 1.10
CA ASN A 167 -3.92 -18.92 1.30
C ASN A 167 -4.08 -17.44 1.71
N TYR A 168 -5.14 -16.79 1.23
CA TYR A 168 -5.43 -15.38 1.52
C TYR A 168 -6.94 -15.16 1.58
N PRO A 169 -7.47 -14.38 2.55
CA PRO A 169 -6.73 -13.62 3.58
C PRO A 169 -6.33 -14.43 4.83
N THR A 170 -6.80 -15.66 5.01
CA THR A 170 -6.78 -16.49 6.26
C THR A 170 -7.38 -15.88 7.52
N LEU A 171 -7.44 -14.56 7.67
CA LEU A 171 -8.21 -13.87 8.71
C LEU A 171 -9.51 -13.32 8.13
N GLN A 172 -10.57 -13.35 8.92
CA GLN A 172 -11.81 -12.64 8.63
C GLN A 172 -11.58 -11.14 8.67
N LYS A 173 -12.31 -10.38 7.83
CA LYS A 173 -12.12 -8.93 7.69
C LYS A 173 -12.18 -8.18 9.01
N TRP A 174 -13.22 -8.47 9.80
CA TRP A 174 -13.38 -7.86 11.11
C TRP A 174 -12.19 -8.16 12.05
N ALA A 175 -11.62 -9.37 11.97
CA ALA A 175 -10.54 -9.81 12.84
C ALA A 175 -9.23 -9.10 12.48
N TYR A 176 -8.83 -9.09 11.21
CA TYR A 176 -7.62 -8.36 10.83
C TYR A 176 -7.78 -6.84 11.04
N THR A 177 -8.97 -6.25 10.83
CA THR A 177 -9.20 -4.83 11.13
C THR A 177 -8.99 -4.54 12.62
N LEU A 178 -9.51 -5.40 13.49
CA LEU A 178 -9.32 -5.27 14.93
C LEU A 178 -7.85 -5.45 15.35
N TYR A 179 -7.18 -6.46 14.81
CA TYR A 179 -5.79 -6.75 15.17
C TYR A 179 -4.83 -5.67 14.66
N ILE A 180 -5.08 -5.08 13.49
CA ILE A 180 -4.34 -3.91 13.01
C ILE A 180 -4.57 -2.72 13.96
N GLN A 181 -5.83 -2.47 14.36
CA GLN A 181 -6.15 -1.39 15.31
C GLN A 181 -5.39 -1.58 16.65
N TRP A 182 -5.37 -2.81 17.18
CA TRP A 182 -4.68 -3.12 18.42
C TRP A 182 -3.16 -3.02 18.29
N ALA A 183 -2.57 -3.56 17.22
CA ALA A 183 -1.13 -3.45 16.97
C ALA A 183 -0.66 -1.99 16.75
N LYS A 184 -1.52 -1.11 16.24
CA LYS A 184 -1.25 0.33 16.16
C LYS A 184 -1.38 1.06 17.49
N GLY A 185 -2.34 0.64 18.33
CA GLY A 185 -2.57 1.22 19.65
C GLY A 185 -1.51 0.79 20.68
N ASP A 186 -0.90 -0.37 20.48
CA ASP A 186 0.14 -0.96 21.32
C ASP A 186 1.32 -1.39 20.43
N MET A 187 2.19 -0.44 20.11
CA MET A 187 3.35 -0.63 19.24
C MET A 187 4.42 -1.50 19.92
N PRO A 188 5.30 -2.20 19.16
CA PRO A 188 6.33 -3.03 19.77
C PRO A 188 7.21 -2.26 20.75
N ASP A 189 7.32 -2.80 21.96
CA ASP A 189 8.15 -2.26 23.01
C ASP A 189 9.47 -3.04 23.14
N LYS A 190 10.33 -2.61 24.08
CA LYS A 190 11.61 -3.27 24.32
C LYS A 190 11.46 -4.75 24.70
N LEU A 191 10.41 -5.09 25.46
CA LEU A 191 10.17 -6.44 25.96
C LEU A 191 9.81 -7.37 24.79
N GLU A 192 8.90 -6.93 23.92
CA GLU A 192 8.49 -7.69 22.75
C GLU A 192 9.63 -7.83 21.72
N ILE A 193 10.39 -6.76 21.47
CA ILE A 193 11.57 -6.81 20.59
C ILE A 193 12.61 -7.79 21.14
N GLN A 194 12.92 -7.72 22.43
CA GLN A 194 13.86 -8.63 23.08
C GLN A 194 13.38 -10.09 22.97
N ARG A 195 12.08 -10.33 23.21
CA ARG A 195 11.50 -11.66 23.04
C ARG A 195 11.65 -12.16 21.59
N ASN A 196 11.44 -11.30 20.59
CA ASN A 196 11.62 -11.67 19.19
C ASN A 196 13.07 -12.10 18.89
N GLU A 197 14.06 -11.41 19.46
CA GLU A 197 15.47 -11.81 19.34
C GLU A 197 15.79 -13.13 20.04
N GLU A 198 15.29 -13.35 21.27
CA GLU A 198 15.57 -14.58 22.01
C GLU A 198 14.87 -15.80 21.37
N VAL A 199 13.64 -15.65 20.89
CA VAL A 199 12.96 -16.71 20.15
C VAL A 199 13.70 -17.00 18.84
N PHE A 200 14.19 -15.99 18.12
CA PHE A 200 14.98 -16.18 16.90
C PHE A 200 16.25 -17.00 17.15
N LYS A 201 16.98 -16.76 18.25
CA LYS A 201 18.17 -17.55 18.61
C LYS A 201 17.85 -19.03 18.81
N ILE A 202 16.64 -19.35 19.28
CA ILE A 202 16.18 -20.72 19.50
C ILE A 202 15.65 -21.36 18.22
N GLN A 203 14.72 -20.66 17.54
CA GLN A 203 13.93 -21.22 16.44
C GLN A 203 14.51 -20.97 15.06
N GLY A 204 15.36 -19.96 14.90
CA GLY A 204 15.95 -19.57 13.62
C GLY A 204 15.00 -18.87 12.66
N ASN A 205 13.72 -18.68 13.02
CA ASN A 205 12.76 -17.85 12.29
C ASN A 205 12.33 -16.64 13.15
N ARG A 206 11.79 -15.60 12.50
CA ARG A 206 11.38 -14.35 13.15
C ARG A 206 9.87 -14.13 13.03
N ASN A 207 9.28 -13.37 13.95
CA ASN A 207 7.97 -12.77 13.74
C ASN A 207 8.16 -11.39 13.04
N PRO A 208 7.86 -11.29 11.74
CA PRO A 208 8.15 -10.09 10.98
C PRO A 208 7.17 -8.94 11.28
N TYR A 209 6.03 -9.24 11.91
CA TYR A 209 5.09 -8.20 12.37
C TYR A 209 5.60 -7.46 13.61
N ILE A 210 6.57 -8.03 14.33
CA ILE A 210 7.32 -7.35 15.39
C ILE A 210 8.46 -6.54 14.76
N ASP A 211 9.24 -7.14 13.85
CA ASP A 211 10.38 -6.45 13.20
C ASP A 211 9.93 -5.23 12.39
N PHE A 212 8.78 -5.35 11.71
CA PHE A 212 8.18 -4.34 10.86
C PHE A 212 6.72 -4.10 11.29
N PRO A 213 6.49 -3.20 12.26
CA PRO A 213 5.17 -3.02 12.86
C PRO A 213 4.07 -2.69 11.85
N ASN A 214 4.40 -2.02 10.75
CA ASN A 214 3.44 -1.66 9.69
C ASN A 214 3.20 -2.75 8.64
N LEU A 215 3.93 -3.88 8.67
CA LEU A 215 3.80 -4.96 7.70
C LEU A 215 2.37 -5.50 7.59
N MET A 216 1.60 -5.46 8.68
CA MET A 216 0.20 -5.83 8.73
C MET A 216 -0.69 -5.08 7.72
N GLU A 217 -0.40 -3.81 7.43
CA GLU A 217 -1.14 -2.99 6.46
C GLU A 217 -0.92 -3.47 5.03
N TYR A 218 0.30 -3.92 4.70
CA TYR A 218 0.65 -4.49 3.41
C TYR A 218 0.13 -5.92 3.21
N VAL A 219 -0.31 -6.55 4.29
CA VAL A 219 -0.89 -7.90 4.23
C VAL A 219 -2.41 -7.84 4.21
N TRP A 220 -3.07 -7.07 5.07
CA TRP A 220 -4.53 -7.07 5.19
C TRP A 220 -5.20 -5.69 5.17
N GLY A 221 -4.41 -4.63 5.30
CA GLY A 221 -4.93 -3.30 5.54
C GLY A 221 -5.10 -2.47 4.28
N ASP A 222 -4.91 -1.16 4.41
CA ASP A 222 -5.11 -0.22 3.30
C ASP A 222 -3.92 -0.17 2.30
N SER A 223 -2.87 -0.93 2.60
CA SER A 223 -1.60 -0.89 1.86
C SER A 223 -1.34 -2.15 1.02
N ILE A 224 -2.35 -2.98 0.79
CA ILE A 224 -2.25 -4.26 0.06
C ILE A 224 -1.85 -4.10 -1.41
N ASP A 225 -2.12 -2.95 -2.00
CA ASP A 225 -1.78 -2.63 -3.40
C ASP A 225 -0.39 -2.00 -3.55
N TYR A 226 0.35 -1.83 -2.44
CA TYR A 226 1.69 -1.26 -2.44
C TYR A 226 2.77 -2.31 -2.20
N ALA A 227 3.93 -2.09 -2.79
CA ALA A 227 5.12 -2.89 -2.53
C ALA A 227 5.63 -2.62 -1.10
N PHE A 228 6.02 -3.68 -0.39
CA PHE A 228 6.73 -3.56 0.89
C PHE A 228 8.23 -3.53 0.65
N ASP A 229 8.90 -2.49 1.15
CA ASP A 229 10.36 -2.36 1.12
C ASP A 229 10.93 -2.45 2.55
N PRO A 230 11.57 -3.57 2.93
CA PRO A 230 12.14 -3.73 4.28
C PRO A 230 13.30 -2.77 4.57
N ALA A 231 13.87 -2.10 3.57
CA ALA A 231 14.95 -1.12 3.75
C ALA A 231 14.44 0.26 4.17
N LYS A 232 13.19 0.61 3.81
CA LYS A 232 12.61 1.96 4.00
C LYS A 232 11.41 1.98 4.92
N THR A 233 10.84 0.82 5.21
CA THR A 233 9.73 0.68 6.13
C THR A 233 10.20 0.89 7.58
N LEU A 234 9.28 1.34 8.44
CA LEU A 234 9.52 1.47 9.87
C LEU A 234 9.98 0.15 10.47
N LYS A 235 11.10 0.18 11.20
CA LYS A 235 11.60 -0.96 11.97
C LYS A 235 11.34 -0.75 13.46
N ALA A 236 11.06 -1.82 14.18
CA ALA A 236 10.86 -1.72 15.63
C ALA A 236 12.10 -1.17 16.37
N THR A 237 13.31 -1.39 15.85
CA THR A 237 14.55 -0.82 16.40
C THR A 237 14.64 0.71 16.31
N GLU A 238 13.84 1.33 15.45
CA GLU A 238 13.77 2.80 15.30
C GLU A 238 12.74 3.41 16.26
N TYR A 239 11.91 2.59 16.92
CA TYR A 239 10.92 3.01 17.90
C TYR A 239 11.56 3.18 19.29
N LYS A 240 12.16 4.35 19.54
CA LYS A 240 12.73 4.71 20.86
C LYS A 240 11.69 5.24 21.88
N GLY A 241 10.47 4.68 21.90
CA GLY A 241 9.34 5.28 22.63
C GLY A 241 8.55 4.39 23.59
N GLY A 242 8.68 3.06 23.55
CA GLY A 242 7.95 2.19 24.47
C GLY A 242 8.71 2.06 25.79
N THR A 243 8.38 2.87 26.81
CA THR A 243 8.77 2.57 28.19
C THR A 243 8.01 1.33 28.62
N GLY A 244 8.59 0.16 28.33
CA GLY A 244 8.12 -1.10 28.86
C GLY A 244 8.09 -1.04 30.38
N GLY A 245 7.01 -1.56 30.96
CA GLY A 245 6.81 -1.63 32.40
C GLY A 245 6.15 -0.37 32.99
N GLU A 246 5.02 -0.58 33.64
CA GLU A 246 4.28 0.38 34.47
C GLU A 246 3.53 1.51 33.71
N GLY A 247 2.33 1.20 33.23
CA GLY A 247 1.31 2.23 32.96
C GLY A 247 1.23 2.77 31.53
N GLY A 248 1.68 2.02 30.52
CA GLY A 248 1.64 2.38 29.09
C GLY A 248 0.25 2.43 28.45
N GLY A 249 -0.75 3.03 29.10
CA GLY A 249 -1.97 3.52 28.47
C GLY A 249 -1.77 4.93 27.94
N GLY A 250 -0.70 5.16 27.16
CA GLY A 250 -0.40 6.45 26.59
C GLY A 250 -1.31 6.73 25.40
N THR A 251 -2.19 7.74 25.51
CA THR A 251 -2.84 8.37 24.36
C THR A 251 -1.78 9.13 23.58
N ILE A 252 -1.08 8.44 22.68
CA ILE A 252 -0.21 9.07 21.70
C ILE A 252 -0.86 8.87 20.34
N ASP A 253 -1.11 9.99 19.66
CA ASP A 253 -1.64 10.08 18.30
C ASP A 253 -1.06 8.99 17.38
N PRO A 254 -1.87 8.08 16.83
CA PRO A 254 -1.40 6.88 16.14
C PRO A 254 -0.99 7.20 14.71
N THR A 255 0.03 8.02 14.50
CA THR A 255 0.63 8.18 13.17
C THR A 255 2.15 8.33 13.21
N PRO A 256 2.88 7.23 12.97
CA PRO A 256 3.74 7.14 11.82
C PRO A 256 2.90 6.45 10.75
N ASN A 257 2.13 7.27 10.02
CA ASN A 257 1.56 6.81 8.76
C ASN A 257 2.77 6.32 7.92
N PRO A 258 2.74 5.15 7.26
CA PRO A 258 3.62 4.97 6.11
C PRO A 258 3.47 6.21 5.22
N GLU A 259 4.51 6.64 4.50
CA GLU A 259 4.30 7.60 3.42
C GLU A 259 3.30 6.98 2.45
N LYS A 260 2.01 7.25 2.69
CA LYS A 260 0.93 7.01 1.75
C LYS A 260 1.36 7.79 0.51
N PRO A 261 1.28 7.21 -0.70
CA PRO A 261 1.55 7.96 -1.91
C PRO A 261 0.81 9.30 -1.81
N SER A 262 1.54 10.40 -1.72
CA SER A 262 0.93 11.71 -1.60
C SER A 262 0.33 12.00 -2.96
N VAL A 263 -1.00 11.99 -3.04
CA VAL A 263 -1.71 12.54 -4.19
C VAL A 263 -1.63 14.05 -4.04
N GLU A 264 -0.72 14.65 -4.77
CA GLU A 264 -0.49 16.08 -4.75
C GLU A 264 -1.24 16.72 -5.93
N THR A 265 -1.91 17.85 -5.67
CA THR A 265 -2.51 18.66 -6.73
C THR A 265 -1.45 19.61 -7.26
N LEU A 266 -0.91 19.30 -8.43
CA LEU A 266 0.17 20.04 -9.09
C LEU A 266 -0.35 21.29 -9.79
N MET A 267 -1.57 21.19 -10.30
CA MET A 267 -2.27 22.31 -10.92
C MET A 267 -3.77 22.22 -10.60
N ASN A 268 -4.38 23.35 -10.28
CA ASN A 268 -5.83 23.48 -10.18
C ASN A 268 -6.22 24.88 -10.66
N LYS A 269 -6.88 24.98 -11.81
CA LYS A 269 -7.24 26.23 -12.46
C LYS A 269 -8.74 26.28 -12.69
N ASP A 270 -9.36 27.33 -12.17
CA ASP A 270 -10.70 27.76 -12.57
C ASP A 270 -10.54 28.91 -13.58
N PHE A 271 -10.73 28.60 -14.86
CA PHE A 271 -10.51 29.56 -15.94
C PHE A 271 -11.62 30.61 -16.01
N THR A 272 -12.71 30.49 -15.26
CA THR A 272 -13.70 31.57 -15.11
C THR A 272 -13.15 32.75 -14.30
N LYS A 273 -12.06 32.53 -13.57
CA LYS A 273 -11.42 33.55 -12.72
C LYS A 273 -10.20 34.22 -13.35
N GLY A 274 -9.74 33.74 -14.50
CA GLY A 274 -8.63 34.32 -15.24
C GLY A 274 -7.92 33.31 -16.14
N LYS A 275 -6.83 33.75 -16.77
CA LYS A 275 -6.08 32.96 -17.78
C LYS A 275 -5.35 31.73 -17.23
N GLY A 276 -5.16 31.63 -15.91
CA GLY A 276 -4.46 30.51 -15.28
C GLY A 276 -2.99 30.36 -15.64
N GLY A 277 -2.39 31.38 -16.27
CA GLY A 277 -1.03 31.34 -16.83
C GLY A 277 -0.95 30.76 -18.25
N CYS A 278 -2.08 30.39 -18.86
CA CYS A 278 -2.08 29.84 -20.21
C CYS A 278 -1.79 30.94 -21.26
N THR A 279 -1.09 30.55 -22.32
CA THR A 279 -0.72 31.42 -23.44
C THR A 279 -1.19 30.83 -24.76
N GLU A 280 -1.66 31.69 -25.65
CA GLU A 280 -2.08 31.28 -27.00
C GLU A 280 -0.93 31.44 -28.00
N THR A 281 -0.79 30.45 -28.88
CA THR A 281 -0.02 30.54 -30.13
C THR A 281 -0.98 30.34 -31.30
N ILE A 282 -1.01 31.29 -32.23
CA ILE A 282 -1.87 31.22 -33.42
C ILE A 282 -1.01 30.81 -34.61
N ASN A 283 -1.28 29.63 -35.15
CA ASN A 283 -0.64 29.12 -36.37
C ASN A 283 -1.39 29.59 -37.63
N ARG A 284 -2.73 29.71 -37.53
CA ARG A 284 -3.60 30.21 -38.60
C ARG A 284 -4.85 30.86 -38.01
N ASN A 285 -5.30 31.98 -38.58
CA ASN A 285 -6.54 32.64 -38.20
C ASN A 285 -7.09 33.51 -39.34
N GLU A 286 -8.16 33.05 -39.98
CA GLU A 286 -8.84 33.76 -41.08
C GLU A 286 -10.12 34.48 -40.64
N SER A 287 -10.45 34.45 -39.35
CA SER A 287 -11.68 35.05 -38.80
C SER A 287 -11.62 36.57 -38.66
N GLY A 288 -10.41 37.14 -38.64
CA GLY A 288 -10.18 38.54 -38.30
C GLY A 288 -10.24 38.84 -36.79
N TYR A 289 -10.52 37.84 -35.94
CA TYR A 289 -10.38 37.98 -34.49
C TYR A 289 -8.92 38.13 -34.08
N LYS A 290 -8.67 38.85 -32.99
CA LYS A 290 -7.32 38.98 -32.43
C LYS A 290 -6.82 37.65 -31.86
N ASN A 291 -7.71 36.86 -31.29
CA ASN A 291 -7.43 35.61 -30.60
C ASN A 291 -8.47 34.57 -31.03
N ILE A 292 -8.07 33.30 -31.13
CA ILE A 292 -8.98 32.17 -31.32
C ILE A 292 -9.45 31.67 -29.95
N TRP A 293 -8.51 31.55 -29.00
CA TRP A 293 -8.75 31.27 -27.60
C TRP A 293 -9.02 32.56 -26.82
N MET A 294 -10.23 32.68 -26.29
CA MET A 294 -10.68 33.81 -25.48
C MET A 294 -11.03 33.34 -24.07
N GLN A 295 -10.47 33.97 -23.04
CA GLN A 295 -10.85 33.71 -21.66
C GLN A 295 -12.08 34.56 -21.30
N THR A 296 -13.07 33.92 -20.70
CA THR A 296 -14.33 34.54 -20.27
C THR A 296 -14.67 34.16 -18.84
N SER A 297 -15.40 35.01 -18.13
CA SER A 297 -15.86 34.74 -16.77
C SER A 297 -16.99 33.70 -16.69
N GLN A 298 -17.63 33.37 -17.82
CA GLN A 298 -18.76 32.44 -17.84
C GLN A 298 -18.34 31.02 -18.23
N TYR A 299 -17.42 30.89 -19.18
CA TYR A 299 -17.09 29.61 -19.82
C TYR A 299 -15.64 29.17 -19.58
N GLY A 300 -14.81 30.03 -18.98
CA GLY A 300 -13.38 29.82 -18.94
C GLY A 300 -12.74 30.12 -20.28
N TRP A 301 -11.81 29.27 -20.73
CA TRP A 301 -11.24 29.38 -22.06
C TRP A 301 -12.22 28.89 -23.11
N LYS A 302 -12.43 29.69 -24.17
CA LYS A 302 -13.32 29.38 -25.28
C LYS A 302 -12.58 29.56 -26.60
N ALA A 303 -12.52 28.52 -27.41
CA ALA A 303 -12.01 28.57 -28.78
C ALA A 303 -13.15 28.61 -29.80
N SER A 304 -13.09 29.55 -30.75
CA SER A 304 -13.93 29.54 -31.94
C SER A 304 -13.38 30.49 -33.01
N ALA A 305 -13.48 30.09 -34.28
CA ALA A 305 -13.23 30.98 -35.42
C ALA A 305 -14.52 31.34 -36.19
N TYR A 306 -15.69 31.13 -35.58
CA TYR A 306 -16.99 31.45 -36.19
C TYR A 306 -17.33 32.94 -36.03
N THR A 307 -17.58 33.62 -37.14
CA THR A 307 -17.97 35.02 -37.15
C THR A 307 -19.49 35.17 -37.15
N ALA A 308 -20.08 35.51 -35.99
CA ALA A 308 -21.53 35.57 -35.82
C ALA A 308 -22.23 36.65 -36.66
N SER A 309 -21.59 37.81 -36.86
CA SER A 309 -22.16 38.92 -37.63
C SER A 309 -22.33 38.59 -39.12
N THR A 310 -21.40 37.81 -39.68
CA THR A 310 -21.42 37.37 -41.09
C THR A 310 -21.88 35.92 -41.25
N LYS A 311 -22.18 35.23 -40.15
CA LYS A 311 -22.53 33.80 -40.07
C LYS A 311 -21.55 32.89 -40.83
N LYS A 312 -20.25 33.17 -40.73
CA LYS A 312 -19.21 32.49 -41.53
C LYS A 312 -18.25 31.67 -40.66
N ASN A 313 -17.92 30.48 -41.13
CA ASN A 313 -16.84 29.64 -40.59
C ASN A 313 -15.51 30.07 -41.22
N HIS A 314 -14.45 30.04 -40.43
CA HIS A 314 -13.12 30.41 -40.90
C HIS A 314 -12.12 29.32 -40.54
N ALA A 315 -11.09 29.18 -41.38
CA ALA A 315 -9.98 28.30 -41.03
C ALA A 315 -9.15 28.90 -39.91
N ALA A 316 -8.83 28.08 -38.91
CA ALA A 316 -7.98 28.46 -37.80
C ALA A 316 -7.17 27.25 -37.31
N ASP A 317 -6.02 27.53 -36.71
CA ASP A 317 -5.18 26.60 -35.98
C ASP A 317 -4.53 27.39 -34.84
N ALA A 318 -4.90 27.08 -33.61
CA ALA A 318 -4.38 27.76 -32.44
C ALA A 318 -4.17 26.78 -31.27
N LEU A 319 -3.05 26.95 -30.59
CA LEU A 319 -2.66 26.20 -29.40
C LEU A 319 -2.85 27.08 -28.16
N LEU A 320 -3.52 26.55 -27.15
CA LEU A 320 -3.53 27.10 -25.81
C LEU A 320 -2.60 26.28 -24.93
N SER A 321 -1.47 26.86 -24.53
CA SER A 321 -0.43 26.17 -23.75
C SER A 321 -0.54 26.51 -22.27
N THR A 322 -0.44 25.52 -21.39
CA THR A 322 -0.42 25.71 -19.93
C THR A 322 0.93 26.27 -19.46
N PRO A 323 1.10 26.68 -18.20
CA PRO A 323 2.42 26.70 -17.57
C PRO A 323 3.07 25.31 -17.57
N GLU A 324 4.38 25.26 -17.34
CA GLU A 324 5.12 24.01 -17.11
C GLU A 324 4.56 23.28 -15.88
N ILE A 325 4.43 21.95 -16.01
CA ILE A 325 4.02 21.02 -14.97
C ILE A 325 5.22 20.10 -14.72
N ASP A 326 5.70 20.10 -13.48
CA ASP A 326 6.82 19.26 -13.08
C ASP A 326 6.31 17.89 -12.61
N LEU A 327 6.56 16.85 -13.41
CA LEU A 327 6.26 15.46 -13.07
C LEU A 327 7.52 14.65 -12.71
N THR A 328 8.67 15.30 -12.49
CA THR A 328 9.97 14.62 -12.30
C THR A 328 9.99 13.67 -11.11
N GLU A 329 9.25 13.99 -10.04
CA GLU A 329 9.18 13.18 -8.83
C GLU A 329 7.95 12.26 -8.75
N TYR A 330 7.20 12.06 -9.83
CA TYR A 330 5.92 11.32 -9.79
C TYR A 330 6.02 10.01 -10.56
N ASN A 331 5.20 9.01 -10.21
CA ASN A 331 5.11 7.73 -10.92
C ASN A 331 3.76 7.50 -11.61
N ASN A 332 2.75 8.27 -11.22
CA ASN A 332 1.46 8.35 -11.89
C ASN A 332 1.00 9.80 -11.89
N ALA A 333 0.28 10.21 -12.92
CA ALA A 333 -0.33 11.53 -13.00
C ALA A 333 -1.61 11.50 -13.82
N THR A 334 -2.58 12.33 -13.43
CA THR A 334 -3.88 12.43 -14.11
C THR A 334 -4.20 13.90 -14.37
N LEU A 335 -4.60 14.18 -15.60
CA LEU A 335 -5.23 15.44 -16.01
C LEU A 335 -6.74 15.28 -15.94
N THR A 336 -7.43 16.15 -15.22
CA THR A 336 -8.89 16.29 -15.30
C THR A 336 -9.22 17.62 -15.97
N ILE A 337 -10.04 17.61 -17.02
CA ILE A 337 -10.57 18.83 -17.64
C ILE A 337 -12.09 18.85 -17.57
N ASN A 338 -12.65 20.00 -17.19
CA ASN A 338 -14.08 20.28 -17.26
C ASN A 338 -14.35 21.03 -18.56
N GLN A 339 -14.92 20.34 -19.55
CA GLN A 339 -15.08 20.87 -20.92
C GLN A 339 -16.50 20.69 -21.48
N ALA A 340 -16.84 21.55 -22.44
CA ALA A 340 -18.04 21.45 -23.29
C ALA A 340 -17.64 21.71 -24.75
N VAL A 341 -18.29 21.01 -25.68
CA VAL A 341 -18.03 21.14 -27.12
C VAL A 341 -19.35 21.17 -27.88
N ASN A 342 -19.50 22.15 -28.77
CA ASN A 342 -20.66 22.27 -29.63
C ASN A 342 -20.26 22.54 -31.09
N PHE A 343 -21.16 22.26 -32.01
CA PHE A 343 -21.01 22.39 -33.46
C PHE A 343 -19.87 21.56 -34.07
N VAL A 344 -19.49 20.47 -33.41
CA VAL A 344 -18.41 19.58 -33.87
C VAL A 344 -18.93 18.47 -34.77
N LYS A 345 -20.25 18.24 -34.81
CA LYS A 345 -20.93 17.34 -35.76
C LYS A 345 -20.33 15.92 -35.79
N GLY A 346 -19.91 15.41 -34.64
CA GLY A 346 -19.32 14.07 -34.50
C GLY A 346 -17.86 13.96 -34.95
N LYS A 347 -17.21 15.07 -35.34
CA LYS A 347 -15.84 15.09 -35.88
C LYS A 347 -14.82 15.63 -34.88
N GLY A 348 -15.05 15.41 -33.60
CA GLY A 348 -14.23 15.94 -32.49
C GLY A 348 -12.73 15.79 -32.70
N HIS A 349 -12.29 14.55 -32.90
CA HIS A 349 -10.87 14.21 -33.05
C HIS A 349 -10.23 14.71 -34.35
N GLU A 350 -11.03 15.12 -35.35
CA GLU A 350 -10.49 15.76 -36.57
C GLU A 350 -10.03 17.20 -36.29
N TYR A 351 -10.64 17.88 -35.32
CA TYR A 351 -10.46 19.32 -35.08
C TYR A 351 -9.85 19.68 -33.73
N LEU A 352 -10.00 18.81 -32.73
CA LEU A 352 -9.58 19.06 -31.36
C LEU A 352 -8.59 18.00 -30.91
N SER A 353 -7.49 18.43 -30.30
CA SER A 353 -6.51 17.53 -29.70
C SER A 353 -5.84 18.15 -28.48
N ILE A 354 -5.25 17.30 -27.66
CA ILE A 354 -4.36 17.70 -26.57
C ILE A 354 -2.99 17.10 -26.85
N GLU A 355 -1.98 17.95 -26.85
CA GLU A 355 -0.58 17.58 -27.06
C GLU A 355 0.21 17.80 -25.76
N ALA A 356 1.08 16.87 -25.39
CA ALA A 356 2.10 17.07 -24.37
C ALA A 356 3.40 17.50 -25.05
N LEU A 357 3.93 18.65 -24.64
CA LEU A 357 5.31 19.06 -24.94
C LEU A 357 6.18 18.68 -23.74
N VAL A 358 6.97 17.63 -23.87
CA VAL A 358 7.83 17.13 -22.81
C VAL A 358 9.22 17.70 -22.98
N THR A 359 9.78 18.29 -21.93
CA THR A 359 11.18 18.73 -21.90
C THR A 359 11.99 17.74 -21.10
N ASN A 360 13.04 17.19 -21.71
CA ASN A 360 13.99 16.34 -21.01
C ASN A 360 14.79 17.22 -20.01
N PRO A 361 14.73 16.93 -18.70
CA PRO A 361 15.40 17.77 -17.70
C PRO A 361 16.94 17.71 -17.76
N GLU A 362 17.50 16.66 -18.35
CA GLU A 362 18.96 16.49 -18.48
C GLU A 362 19.52 17.10 -19.77
N THR A 363 18.81 16.98 -20.90
CA THR A 363 19.30 17.42 -22.20
C THR A 363 18.71 18.75 -22.67
N GLY A 364 17.58 19.18 -22.10
CA GLY A 364 16.82 20.34 -22.55
C GLY A 364 16.09 20.16 -23.88
N GLU A 365 16.15 18.97 -24.49
CA GLU A 365 15.42 18.66 -25.73
C GLU A 365 13.92 18.54 -25.47
N THR A 366 13.11 18.99 -26.44
CA THR A 366 11.66 18.94 -26.35
C THR A 366 11.06 17.94 -27.35
N GLU A 367 10.16 17.10 -26.88
CA GLU A 367 9.39 16.16 -27.71
C GLU A 367 7.89 16.44 -27.59
N THR A 368 7.14 16.21 -28.67
CA THR A 368 5.68 16.39 -28.69
C THR A 368 4.98 15.06 -28.94
N SER A 369 3.97 14.75 -28.14
CA SER A 369 3.09 13.59 -28.34
C SER A 369 1.62 13.97 -28.13
N LEU A 370 0.72 13.25 -28.80
CA LEU A 370 -0.72 13.36 -28.59
C LEU A 370 -1.15 12.60 -27.33
N LEU A 371 -2.20 13.08 -26.67
CA LEU A 371 -2.90 12.32 -25.65
C LEU A 371 -4.01 11.52 -26.33
N ASP A 372 -3.70 10.27 -26.68
CA ASP A 372 -4.58 9.39 -27.47
C ASP A 372 -5.86 8.97 -26.72
N ASP A 373 -5.86 9.11 -25.39
CA ASP A 373 -7.00 8.86 -24.50
C ASP A 373 -7.91 10.09 -24.32
N PHE A 374 -7.60 11.22 -24.97
CA PHE A 374 -8.48 12.38 -24.99
C PHE A 374 -9.83 12.00 -25.56
N VAL A 375 -10.90 12.30 -24.82
CA VAL A 375 -12.28 12.09 -25.25
C VAL A 375 -12.91 13.43 -25.60
N VAL A 376 -13.45 13.54 -26.81
CA VAL A 376 -14.31 14.67 -27.20
C VAL A 376 -15.78 14.27 -26.98
N PRO A 377 -16.62 15.13 -26.39
CA PRO A 377 -18.06 14.86 -26.27
C PRO A 377 -18.67 14.48 -27.63
N GLN A 378 -19.28 13.30 -27.73
CA GLN A 378 -19.83 12.79 -29.00
C GLN A 378 -21.10 13.52 -29.46
N LYS A 379 -21.82 14.15 -28.52
CA LYS A 379 -23.03 14.93 -28.80
C LYS A 379 -22.71 16.41 -28.61
N ASP A 380 -23.06 17.20 -29.62
CA ASP A 380 -23.06 18.66 -29.55
C ASP A 380 -23.85 19.11 -28.31
N SER A 381 -23.17 19.71 -27.34
CA SER A 381 -23.74 20.09 -26.05
C SER A 381 -23.00 21.26 -25.42
N TRP A 382 -23.73 22.11 -24.71
CA TRP A 382 -23.17 23.14 -23.84
C TRP A 382 -22.96 22.64 -22.40
N GLU A 383 -23.24 21.36 -22.15
CA GLU A 383 -23.07 20.74 -20.85
C GLU A 383 -21.59 20.47 -20.59
N PHE A 384 -21.13 20.94 -19.43
CA PHE A 384 -19.76 20.74 -18.97
C PHE A 384 -19.65 19.42 -18.22
N ASN A 385 -18.73 18.57 -18.66
CA ASN A 385 -18.41 17.31 -18.00
C ASN A 385 -16.91 17.21 -17.70
N ASP A 386 -16.58 16.44 -16.68
CA ASP A 386 -15.19 16.14 -16.31
C ASP A 386 -14.68 14.95 -17.13
N TYR A 387 -13.47 15.09 -17.66
CA TYR A 387 -12.76 14.06 -18.41
C TYR A 387 -11.37 13.88 -17.84
N ASP A 388 -11.05 12.64 -17.48
CA ASP A 388 -9.74 12.25 -16.96
C ASP A 388 -8.86 11.67 -18.07
N LEU A 389 -7.61 12.10 -18.13
CA LEU A 389 -6.59 11.64 -19.05
C LEU A 389 -5.33 11.22 -18.27
N ASP A 390 -4.71 10.12 -18.72
CA ASP A 390 -3.52 9.54 -18.12
C ASP A 390 -2.24 10.25 -18.60
N LEU A 391 -1.57 10.90 -17.65
CA LEU A 391 -0.27 11.54 -17.87
C LEU A 391 0.90 10.68 -17.37
N SER A 392 0.65 9.46 -16.88
CA SER A 392 1.68 8.64 -16.22
C SER A 392 2.84 8.27 -17.14
N GLN A 393 2.62 8.24 -18.45
CA GLN A 393 3.67 8.08 -19.46
C GLN A 393 4.70 9.23 -19.49
N TYR A 394 4.37 10.39 -18.94
CA TYR A 394 5.21 11.58 -18.88
C TYR A 394 5.87 11.80 -17.52
N CYS A 395 5.58 10.94 -16.54
CA CYS A 395 6.23 10.94 -15.23
C CYS A 395 7.76 10.79 -15.36
N GLY A 396 8.51 11.47 -14.50
CA GLY A 396 9.98 11.59 -14.59
C GLY A 396 10.48 12.72 -15.49
N SER A 397 9.58 13.52 -16.07
CA SER A 397 9.91 14.66 -16.94
C SER A 397 9.10 15.90 -16.56
N LYS A 398 9.44 17.04 -17.17
CA LYS A 398 8.60 18.24 -17.14
C LYS A 398 7.79 18.32 -18.42
N LEU A 399 6.53 18.75 -18.34
CA LEU A 399 5.70 18.91 -19.53
C LEU A 399 4.88 20.19 -19.54
N GLN A 400 4.46 20.58 -20.74
CA GLN A 400 3.46 21.60 -20.98
C GLN A 400 2.32 20.97 -21.77
N LEU A 401 1.08 21.13 -21.30
CA LEU A 401 -0.11 20.68 -22.03
C LEU A 401 -0.54 21.74 -23.02
N ARG A 402 -0.89 21.34 -24.24
CA ARG A 402 -1.33 22.23 -25.31
C ARG A 402 -2.67 21.76 -25.88
N PHE A 403 -3.69 22.57 -25.71
CA PHE A 403 -5.02 22.34 -26.27
C PHE A 403 -5.06 22.94 -27.66
N ARG A 404 -5.12 22.07 -28.68
CA ARG A 404 -5.12 22.49 -30.08
C ARG A 404 -6.54 22.55 -30.61
N TYR A 405 -6.91 23.73 -31.09
CA TYR A 405 -8.15 23.98 -31.81
C TYR A 405 -7.82 24.18 -33.28
N THR A 406 -8.48 23.43 -34.15
CA THR A 406 -8.51 23.72 -35.58
C THR A 406 -9.95 23.86 -36.09
N SER A 407 -10.10 24.56 -37.20
CA SER A 407 -11.37 24.71 -37.91
C SER A 407 -11.12 24.95 -39.40
N ASP A 408 -12.18 24.82 -40.20
CA ASP A 408 -12.20 25.13 -41.62
C ASP A 408 -13.51 25.81 -42.03
N GLU A 409 -13.74 25.99 -43.33
CA GLU A 409 -14.96 26.62 -43.86
C GLU A 409 -16.24 25.78 -43.62
N THR A 410 -16.09 24.50 -43.29
CA THR A 410 -17.20 23.54 -43.10
C THR A 410 -17.55 23.33 -41.63
N ILE A 411 -16.54 23.28 -40.76
CA ILE A 411 -16.67 23.01 -39.33
C ILE A 411 -15.88 24.03 -38.53
N CYS A 412 -16.62 24.77 -37.70
CA CYS A 412 -16.10 25.76 -36.78
C CYS A 412 -16.75 25.48 -35.41
N CYS A 413 -16.24 24.45 -34.74
CA CYS A 413 -16.77 24.07 -33.44
C CYS A 413 -16.49 25.17 -32.40
N THR A 414 -17.20 25.12 -31.28
CA THR A 414 -16.87 25.89 -30.09
C THR A 414 -16.38 24.92 -29.03
N TRP A 415 -15.17 25.13 -28.53
CA TRP A 415 -14.59 24.33 -27.44
C TRP A 415 -14.40 25.21 -26.21
N GLU A 416 -15.02 24.82 -25.10
CA GLU A 416 -14.96 25.52 -23.83
C GLU A 416 -14.29 24.64 -22.77
N ILE A 417 -13.29 25.20 -22.08
CA ILE A 417 -12.59 24.56 -20.97
C ILE A 417 -12.74 25.47 -19.75
N LYS A 418 -13.59 25.04 -18.82
CA LYS A 418 -13.93 25.84 -17.63
C LYS A 418 -12.93 25.64 -16.50
N LYS A 419 -12.50 24.40 -16.28
CA LYS A 419 -11.57 24.04 -15.21
C LYS A 419 -10.58 22.98 -15.67
N MET A 420 -9.43 22.96 -15.03
CA MET A 420 -8.40 21.95 -15.21
C MET A 420 -7.74 21.64 -13.87
N SER A 421 -7.50 20.37 -13.60
CA SER A 421 -6.59 19.96 -12.53
C SER A 421 -5.60 18.91 -12.99
N VAL A 422 -4.38 18.96 -12.47
CA VAL A 422 -3.40 17.89 -12.61
C VAL A 422 -3.04 17.40 -11.22
N LYS A 423 -3.17 16.09 -11.02
CA LYS A 423 -2.80 15.42 -9.78
C LYS A 423 -1.69 14.42 -10.08
N GLY A 424 -0.66 14.41 -9.24
CA GLY A 424 0.45 13.47 -9.33
C GLY A 424 0.51 12.61 -8.07
N THR A 425 0.94 11.36 -8.24
CA THR A 425 1.25 10.45 -7.14
C THR A 425 2.76 10.23 -7.09
N LYS A 426 3.40 10.54 -5.96
CA LYS A 426 4.84 10.30 -5.79
C LYS A 426 5.14 8.82 -5.61
N PRO A 427 6.28 8.31 -6.10
CA PRO A 427 6.75 6.98 -5.76
C PRO A 427 7.10 6.95 -4.27
N VAL A 428 6.43 6.08 -3.53
CA VAL A 428 6.95 5.62 -2.23
C VAL A 428 8.18 4.80 -2.59
N GLY A 429 9.40 5.30 -2.31
CA GLY A 429 10.61 4.85 -3.00
C GLY A 429 10.69 3.32 -3.14
N THR A 430 10.52 2.79 -4.35
CA THR A 430 10.39 1.35 -4.59
C THR A 430 11.71 0.74 -5.09
N GLY A 431 12.25 -0.24 -4.36
CA GLY A 431 13.03 -1.31 -4.98
C GLY A 431 12.12 -2.15 -5.88
N ILE A 432 12.62 -2.59 -7.04
CA ILE A 432 11.88 -3.33 -8.07
C ILE A 432 11.18 -4.56 -7.48
N ASN A 433 9.86 -4.65 -7.69
CA ASN A 433 9.07 -5.85 -7.43
C ASN A 433 9.55 -7.01 -8.31
N GLN A 434 10.12 -8.03 -7.66
CA GLN A 434 10.36 -9.41 -8.10
C GLN A 434 10.08 -9.74 -9.59
N THR A 435 11.13 -10.10 -10.32
CA THR A 435 11.05 -10.59 -11.71
C THR A 435 10.49 -12.02 -11.75
N GLN A 436 9.39 -12.25 -12.49
CA GLN A 436 9.03 -13.60 -12.90
C GLN A 436 9.97 -14.04 -14.03
N ILE A 437 10.74 -15.11 -13.79
CA ILE A 437 11.54 -15.76 -14.82
C ILE A 437 10.59 -16.62 -15.66
N SER A 438 10.22 -16.12 -16.84
CA SER A 438 9.59 -16.93 -17.89
C SER A 438 10.66 -17.51 -18.80
N THR A 439 10.58 -18.79 -19.11
CA THR A 439 11.52 -19.52 -19.99
C THR A 439 11.17 -19.39 -21.48
N SER A 440 10.32 -18.44 -21.87
CA SER A 440 10.00 -18.15 -23.28
C SER A 440 11.10 -17.32 -23.92
N THR A 441 11.71 -17.82 -25.00
CA THR A 441 13.09 -17.49 -25.38
C THR A 441 13.35 -16.40 -26.43
N ASP A 442 12.39 -15.71 -27.05
CA ASP A 442 12.74 -14.77 -28.15
C ASP A 442 12.22 -13.34 -28.00
N ILE A 443 13.12 -12.37 -28.22
CA ILE A 443 12.81 -10.95 -28.38
C ILE A 443 12.48 -10.75 -29.85
N ASP A 444 11.29 -10.24 -30.15
CA ASP A 444 10.93 -9.86 -31.50
C ASP A 444 11.34 -8.41 -31.76
N PHE A 445 12.49 -8.20 -32.42
CA PHE A 445 12.99 -6.85 -32.70
C PHE A 445 12.14 -6.08 -33.74
N SER A 446 11.11 -6.69 -34.32
CA SER A 446 10.10 -5.99 -35.14
C SER A 446 9.01 -5.29 -34.31
N GLN A 447 8.89 -5.63 -33.03
CA GLN A 447 7.95 -5.04 -32.08
C GLN A 447 8.64 -3.99 -31.20
N PRO A 448 7.93 -3.00 -30.63
CA PRO A 448 8.53 -1.99 -29.76
C PRO A 448 9.29 -2.60 -28.57
N TYR A 449 10.48 -2.09 -28.30
CA TYR A 449 11.31 -2.50 -27.17
C TYR A 449 12.06 -1.31 -26.56
N GLN A 450 12.50 -1.48 -25.32
CA GLN A 450 13.32 -0.51 -24.59
C GLN A 450 14.64 -1.19 -24.20
N VAL A 451 15.74 -0.46 -24.26
CA VAL A 451 17.07 -0.96 -23.92
C VAL A 451 17.57 -0.27 -22.67
N TYR A 452 18.16 -1.05 -21.78
CA TYR A 452 18.76 -0.58 -20.55
C TYR A 452 20.14 -1.19 -20.38
N THR A 453 21.02 -0.47 -19.71
CA THR A 453 22.29 -0.97 -19.15
C THR A 453 22.01 -1.82 -17.90
N ILE A 454 23.02 -2.57 -17.42
CA ILE A 454 22.86 -3.43 -16.22
C ILE A 454 22.55 -2.66 -14.93
N ASP A 455 22.97 -1.40 -14.88
CA ASP A 455 22.70 -0.43 -13.82
C ASP A 455 21.34 0.27 -13.99
N GLY A 456 20.55 -0.12 -15.00
CA GLY A 456 19.18 0.32 -15.18
C GLY A 456 19.01 1.62 -15.97
N LYS A 457 20.11 2.21 -16.49
CA LYS A 457 20.04 3.41 -17.33
C LYS A 457 19.53 3.08 -18.72
N LYS A 458 18.48 3.76 -19.17
CA LYS A 458 17.90 3.63 -20.52
C LYS A 458 18.93 4.03 -21.58
N THR A 459 19.02 3.27 -22.67
CA THR A 459 19.96 3.49 -23.77
C THR A 459 19.35 3.01 -25.10
N SER A 460 20.11 3.05 -26.18
CA SER A 460 19.74 2.54 -27.51
C SER A 460 20.59 1.34 -27.90
N LEU A 461 20.04 0.42 -28.69
CA LEU A 461 20.76 -0.74 -29.20
C LEU A 461 21.78 -0.28 -30.27
N SER A 462 23.04 -0.06 -29.89
CA SER A 462 24.09 0.30 -30.84
C SER A 462 24.94 -0.92 -31.22
N ASN A 463 25.52 -0.92 -32.41
CA ASN A 463 26.46 -1.97 -32.86
C ASN A 463 27.86 -1.84 -32.24
N GLY A 464 28.14 -0.75 -31.52
CA GLY A 464 29.43 -0.49 -30.88
C GLY A 464 29.46 -0.75 -29.37
N TYR A 465 28.32 -1.06 -28.74
CA TYR A 465 28.26 -1.33 -27.30
C TYR A 465 28.93 -2.68 -27.01
N LYS A 466 29.86 -2.71 -26.04
CA LYS A 466 30.48 -3.93 -25.53
C LYS A 466 30.06 -4.13 -24.08
N GLY A 467 29.25 -5.14 -23.82
CA GLY A 467 28.75 -5.42 -22.47
C GLY A 467 27.38 -6.08 -22.42
N ILE A 468 26.80 -6.12 -21.23
CA ILE A 468 25.47 -6.69 -20.99
C ILE A 468 24.43 -5.58 -21.07
N LEU A 469 23.37 -5.80 -21.86
CA LEU A 469 22.20 -4.92 -21.94
C LEU A 469 20.95 -5.70 -21.52
N ILE A 470 19.94 -4.99 -21.03
CA ILE A 470 18.61 -5.52 -20.72
C ILE A 470 17.64 -4.97 -21.76
N ILE A 471 16.95 -5.85 -22.48
CA ILE A 471 15.88 -5.49 -23.40
C ILE A 471 14.55 -5.77 -22.72
N LYS A 472 13.71 -4.75 -22.63
CA LYS A 472 12.33 -4.85 -22.14
C LYS A 472 11.38 -4.75 -23.32
N GLN A 473 10.50 -5.74 -23.47
CA GLN A 473 9.46 -5.78 -24.49
C GLN A 473 8.15 -6.19 -23.81
N GLY A 474 7.23 -5.23 -23.66
CA GLY A 474 6.04 -5.39 -22.83
C GLY A 474 6.39 -5.69 -21.35
N LYS A 475 5.88 -6.80 -20.83
CA LYS A 475 6.16 -7.30 -19.46
C LYS A 475 7.41 -8.19 -19.39
N ASN A 476 8.02 -8.52 -20.53
CA ASN A 476 9.18 -9.40 -20.61
C ASN A 476 10.47 -8.59 -20.58
N ALA A 477 11.50 -9.12 -19.92
CA ALA A 477 12.85 -8.56 -19.95
C ALA A 477 13.88 -9.67 -20.20
N LYS A 478 14.87 -9.41 -21.06
CA LYS A 478 15.94 -10.36 -21.38
C LYS A 478 17.30 -9.67 -21.37
N LYS A 479 18.29 -10.37 -20.83
CA LYS A 479 19.70 -9.94 -20.90
C LYS A 479 20.28 -10.37 -22.24
N ILE A 480 20.96 -9.45 -22.91
CA ILE A 480 21.73 -9.73 -24.13
C ILE A 480 23.18 -9.30 -23.91
N VAL A 481 24.11 -10.00 -24.55
CA VAL A 481 25.54 -9.66 -24.55
C VAL A 481 25.87 -9.16 -25.96
N LYS A 482 26.50 -8.00 -26.05
CA LYS A 482 26.92 -7.35 -27.30
C LYS A 482 28.43 -7.14 -27.30
#